data_AF-A0A938SPY3-F1
#
_entry.id   AF-A0A938SPY3-F1
#
_cell.length_a   1.000
_cell.length_b   1.000
_cell.length_c   1.000
_cell.angle_alpha   90.00
_cell.angle_beta   90.00
_cell.angle_gamma   90.00
#
_symmetry.space_group_name_H-M   'P 1'
#
loop_
_entity.id
_entity.type
_entity.pdbx_description
1 polymer ?
#
loop_
_entity_poly.entity_id
_entity_poly.type
_entity_poly.pdbx_seq_one_letter_code
_entity_poly.pdbx_strand_id
1 'polypeptide(L)'
;MPARHRHAEPRQVRPVRVRRRPGGDHRRRTDRPIQVRSIVPFGQSRRPESPHYADQTRLYSAGQMRPAWHGWSQLRDHVGSKAVWEYSRNRPHARTGE
;
A
#
# COMPACT_ATOMS: atom_id res chain seq x y z
N MET A 1 -31.62 -64.40 16.64
CA MET A 1 -31.79 -63.08 17.28
C MET A 1 -30.97 -62.05 16.50
N PRO A 2 -31.54 -61.22 15.61
CA PRO A 2 -30.76 -60.19 14.92
C PRO A 2 -30.72 -58.88 15.73
N ALA A 3 -29.52 -58.29 15.81
CA ALA A 3 -29.25 -57.02 16.46
C ALA A 3 -29.91 -55.85 15.70
N ARG A 4 -30.61 -54.97 16.44
CA ARG A 4 -31.22 -53.76 15.89
C ARG A 4 -30.14 -52.68 15.70
N HIS A 5 -29.69 -52.49 14.46
CA HIS A 5 -28.90 -51.32 14.07
C HIS A 5 -29.77 -50.06 14.21
N ARG A 6 -29.40 -49.14 15.12
CA ARG A 6 -29.93 -47.78 15.12
C ARG A 6 -29.15 -46.97 14.08
N HIS A 7 -29.77 -46.70 12.93
CA HIS A 7 -29.30 -45.69 12.00
C HIS A 7 -29.45 -44.31 12.67
N ALA A 8 -28.34 -43.60 12.86
CA ALA A 8 -28.38 -42.18 13.19
C ALA A 8 -28.67 -41.41 11.90
N GLU A 9 -29.78 -40.67 11.87
CA GLU A 9 -30.11 -39.79 10.75
C GLU A 9 -29.07 -38.66 10.62
N PRO A 10 -28.62 -38.31 9.40
CA PRO A 10 -27.76 -37.17 9.20
C PRO A 10 -28.54 -35.87 9.48
N ARG A 11 -28.02 -35.04 10.40
CA ARG A 11 -28.55 -33.70 10.65
C ARG A 11 -28.52 -32.88 9.35
N GLN A 12 -29.70 -32.52 8.84
CA GLN A 12 -29.81 -31.65 7.69
C GLN A 12 -29.18 -30.28 7.98
N VAL A 13 -28.11 -29.95 7.28
CA VAL A 13 -27.48 -28.62 7.31
C VAL A 13 -28.38 -27.68 6.50
N ARG A 14 -29.06 -26.76 7.16
CA ARG A 14 -29.90 -25.77 6.45
C ARG A 14 -28.99 -24.80 5.68
N PRO A 15 -29.24 -24.52 4.40
CA PRO A 15 -28.45 -23.55 3.67
C PRO A 15 -28.66 -22.15 4.26
N VAL A 16 -27.57 -21.49 4.65
CA VAL A 16 -27.58 -20.08 5.05
C VAL A 16 -27.95 -19.27 3.81
N ARG A 17 -29.17 -18.76 3.75
CA ARG A 17 -29.58 -17.79 2.72
C ARG A 17 -28.84 -16.48 2.96
N VAL A 18 -27.74 -16.27 2.26
CA VAL A 18 -27.10 -14.96 2.13
C VAL A 18 -28.03 -14.08 1.32
N ARG A 19 -28.80 -13.21 1.99
CA ARG A 19 -29.56 -12.15 1.32
C ARG A 19 -28.56 -11.18 0.69
N ARG A 20 -28.34 -11.27 -0.63
CA ARG A 20 -27.75 -10.18 -1.41
C ARG A 20 -28.69 -8.98 -1.31
N ARG A 21 -28.28 -7.93 -0.60
CA ARG A 21 -28.94 -6.62 -0.71
C ARG A 21 -28.70 -6.09 -2.13
N PRO A 22 -29.74 -5.67 -2.87
CA PRO A 22 -29.56 -5.07 -4.18
C PRO A 22 -29.06 -3.62 -3.99
N GLY A 23 -28.08 -3.22 -4.80
CA GLY A 23 -27.62 -1.82 -4.89
C GLY A 23 -26.36 -1.50 -4.07
N GLY A 24 -25.24 -2.18 -4.35
CA GLY A 24 -23.93 -1.75 -3.89
C GLY A 24 -23.26 -0.88 -4.94
N ASP A 25 -23.41 0.45 -4.84
CA ASP A 25 -22.52 1.38 -5.55
C ASP A 25 -21.07 1.05 -5.12
N HIS A 26 -20.26 0.54 -6.04
CA HIS A 26 -18.87 0.16 -5.78
C HIS A 26 -17.96 1.37 -5.53
N ARG A 27 -18.48 2.59 -5.60
CA ARG A 27 -17.75 3.78 -5.17
C ARG A 27 -17.84 3.90 -3.65
N ARG A 28 -16.93 3.23 -2.94
CA ARG A 28 -16.56 3.67 -1.59
C ARG A 28 -16.14 5.13 -1.70
N ARG A 29 -17.04 6.06 -1.35
CA ARG A 29 -16.68 7.45 -1.08
C ARG A 29 -15.77 7.43 0.14
N THR A 30 -14.46 7.38 -0.10
CA THR A 30 -13.44 7.76 0.87
C THR A 30 -13.37 9.28 0.86
N ASP A 31 -14.36 9.92 1.45
CA ASP A 31 -14.43 11.36 1.69
C ASP A 31 -13.33 11.85 2.66
N ARG A 32 -12.67 10.93 3.36
CA ARG A 32 -11.53 11.22 4.24
C ARG A 32 -10.19 10.97 3.55
N PRO A 33 -9.21 11.89 3.67
CA PRO A 33 -7.86 11.68 3.16
C PRO A 33 -7.23 10.41 3.71
N ILE A 34 -6.58 9.64 2.83
CA ILE A 34 -5.85 8.44 3.22
C ILE A 34 -4.67 8.84 4.11
N GLN A 35 -4.54 8.17 5.25
CA GLN A 35 -3.39 8.33 6.15
C GLN A 35 -2.54 7.06 6.06
N VAL A 36 -1.27 7.21 5.71
CA VAL A 36 -0.31 6.11 5.58
C VAL A 36 0.90 6.42 6.46
N ARG A 37 1.50 5.39 7.04
CA ARG A 37 2.77 5.50 7.76
C ARG A 37 3.78 4.54 7.17
N SER A 38 5.01 5.00 7.00
CA SER A 38 6.12 4.20 6.49
C SER A 38 7.44 4.62 7.14
N ILE A 39 8.43 3.75 7.04
CA ILE A 39 9.79 4.02 7.48
C ILE A 39 10.74 3.21 6.60
N VAL A 40 11.90 3.78 6.25
CA VAL A 40 13.02 3.00 5.71
C VAL A 40 14.07 2.80 6.80
N PRO A 41 14.71 1.62 6.91
CA PRO A 41 15.63 1.34 8.02
C PRO A 41 16.80 2.30 8.18
N PHE A 42 17.28 2.92 7.09
CA PHE A 42 18.40 3.86 7.11
C PHE A 42 17.99 5.25 6.64
N GLY A 43 17.92 5.46 5.33
CA GLY A 43 17.61 6.73 4.69
C GLY A 43 17.27 6.53 3.21
N GLN A 44 16.93 7.61 2.51
CA GLN A 44 16.50 7.58 1.10
C GLN A 44 17.65 7.86 0.11
N SER A 45 18.88 8.05 0.60
CA SER A 45 20.06 8.24 -0.22
C SER A 45 21.11 7.16 0.07
N ARG A 46 21.85 6.75 -0.98
CA ARG A 46 23.02 5.87 -0.85
C ARG A 46 24.34 6.65 -0.82
N ARG A 47 24.31 7.98 -0.99
CA ARG A 47 25.51 8.83 -0.95
C ARG A 47 25.87 9.11 0.52
N PRO A 48 27.08 8.74 1.00
CA PRO A 48 27.46 8.93 2.40
C PRO A 48 27.38 10.38 2.89
N GLU A 49 27.60 11.33 2.00
CA GLU A 49 27.61 12.77 2.31
C GLU A 49 26.20 13.37 2.35
N SER A 50 25.18 12.60 1.96
CA SER A 50 23.80 13.08 1.95
C SER A 50 23.24 13.14 3.36
N PRO A 51 22.52 14.22 3.72
CA PRO A 51 21.79 14.26 4.98
C PRO A 51 20.74 13.14 5.09
N HIS A 52 20.32 12.56 3.95
CA HIS A 52 19.32 11.49 3.89
C HIS A 52 19.93 10.08 3.80
N TYR A 53 21.21 9.89 4.15
CA TYR A 53 21.86 8.58 4.12
C TYR A 53 21.36 7.64 5.24
N ALA A 54 21.26 8.15 6.47
CA ALA A 54 20.91 7.37 7.66
C ALA A 54 19.94 8.09 8.62
N ASP A 55 19.23 9.12 8.14
CA ASP A 55 18.38 10.01 8.92
C ASP A 55 17.19 9.34 9.64
N GLN A 56 16.79 8.15 9.20
CA GLN A 56 15.66 7.40 9.75
C GLN A 56 16.06 6.24 10.65
N THR A 57 17.36 5.93 10.77
CA THR A 57 17.87 4.80 11.56
C THR A 57 17.39 4.81 13.01
N ARG A 58 17.41 5.98 13.65
CA ARG A 58 16.95 6.14 15.04
C ARG A 58 15.45 5.90 15.21
N LEU A 59 14.64 6.31 14.24
CA LEU A 59 13.20 6.09 14.27
C LEU A 59 12.89 4.60 14.04
N TYR A 60 13.57 3.98 13.08
CA TYR A 60 13.42 2.56 12.80
C TYR A 60 13.79 1.69 14.00
N SER A 61 14.94 1.94 14.64
CA SER A 61 15.37 1.17 15.81
C SER A 61 14.44 1.34 17.02
N ALA A 62 13.75 2.48 17.11
CA ALA A 62 12.71 2.72 18.11
C ALA A 62 11.33 2.16 17.74
N GLY A 63 11.18 1.46 16.60
CA GLY A 63 9.89 0.97 16.12
C GLY A 63 8.92 2.08 15.71
N GLN A 64 9.42 3.29 15.45
CA GLN A 64 8.62 4.47 15.12
C GLN A 64 8.48 4.63 13.60
N MET A 65 7.25 4.92 13.16
CA MET A 65 6.93 5.17 11.75
C MET A 65 6.67 6.65 11.48
N ARG A 66 7.00 7.12 10.28
CA ARG A 66 6.71 8.49 9.82
C ARG A 66 5.43 8.52 8.99
N PRO A 67 4.68 9.64 8.97
CA PRO A 67 3.61 9.82 7.99
C PRO A 67 4.15 9.79 6.57
N ALA A 68 3.42 9.16 5.65
CA ALA A 68 3.66 9.21 4.22
C ALA A 68 2.58 10.10 3.58
N TRP A 69 3.03 11.21 2.99
CA TRP A 69 2.17 12.21 2.40
C TRP A 69 1.79 11.84 0.96
N HIS A 70 0.50 11.74 0.69
CA HIS A 70 -0.03 11.38 -0.63
C HIS A 70 -0.89 12.50 -1.24
N GLY A 71 -1.51 13.33 -0.40
CA GLY A 71 -2.32 14.46 -0.86
C GLY A 71 -1.43 15.63 -1.30
N TRP A 72 -1.85 16.32 -2.36
CA TRP A 72 -1.14 17.51 -2.84
C TRP A 72 -1.01 18.61 -1.77
N SER A 73 -2.07 18.84 -0.99
CA SER A 73 -2.04 19.79 0.13
C SER A 73 -0.96 19.44 1.16
N GLN A 74 -0.88 18.16 1.55
CA GLN A 74 0.14 17.67 2.49
C GLN A 74 1.55 17.80 1.91
N LEU A 75 1.73 17.43 0.64
CA LEU A 75 3.05 17.47 0.00
C LEU A 75 3.63 18.89 -0.03
N ARG A 76 2.82 19.90 -0.37
CA ARG A 76 3.28 21.29 -0.50
C ARG A 76 3.99 21.81 0.75
N ASP A 77 3.50 21.46 1.94
CA ASP A 77 4.06 21.93 3.22
C ASP A 77 5.32 21.17 3.63
N HIS A 78 5.67 20.08 2.93
CA HIS A 78 6.79 19.19 3.26
C HIS A 78 7.85 19.09 2.14
N VAL A 79 7.83 19.96 1.14
CA VAL A 79 8.86 20.00 0.08
C VAL A 79 10.13 20.68 0.59
N GLY A 80 11.22 19.90 0.75
CA GLY A 80 12.54 20.41 1.13
C GLY A 80 13.42 20.89 -0.04
N SER A 81 13.17 20.40 -1.27
CA SER A 81 13.94 20.77 -2.46
C SER A 81 13.12 20.61 -3.73
N LYS A 82 13.39 21.42 -4.76
CA LYS A 82 12.74 21.37 -6.08
C LYS A 82 13.79 21.34 -7.18
N ALA A 83 13.58 20.50 -8.19
CA ALA A 83 14.37 20.47 -9.42
C ALA A 83 13.41 20.53 -10.60
N VAL A 84 13.76 21.29 -11.63
CA VAL A 84 12.99 21.42 -12.88
C VAL A 84 13.82 20.80 -13.98
N TRP A 85 13.22 19.88 -14.73
CA TRP A 85 13.87 19.18 -15.83
C TRP A 85 13.22 19.57 -17.15
N GLU A 86 14.04 19.98 -18.11
CA GLU A 86 13.57 20.18 -19.48
C GLU A 86 13.50 18.81 -20.18
N TYR A 87 12.31 18.46 -20.65
CA TYR A 87 12.10 17.22 -21.39
C TYR A 87 12.32 17.46 -22.88
N SER A 88 13.53 17.21 -23.38
CA SER A 88 13.79 17.23 -24.81
C SER A 88 13.36 15.90 -25.44
N ARG A 89 12.39 15.96 -26.37
CA ARG A 89 11.85 14.78 -27.08
C ARG A 89 12.81 14.17 -28.12
N ASN A 90 13.95 14.81 -28.39
CA ASN A 90 14.91 14.37 -29.40
C ASN A 90 16.19 13.86 -28.76
N ARG A 91 16.17 12.60 -28.33
CA ARG A 91 17.40 11.81 -28.17
C ARG A 91 17.41 10.80 -29.33
N PRO A 92 18.19 11.00 -30.40
CA PRO A 92 18.38 9.93 -31.36
C PRO A 92 19.01 8.77 -30.58
N HIS A 93 18.31 7.65 -30.51
CA HIS A 93 18.93 6.40 -30.11
C HIS A 93 20.02 6.15 -31.15
N ALA A 94 21.28 6.36 -30.77
CA ALA A 94 22.41 5.92 -31.58
C ALA A 94 22.21 4.43 -31.82
N ARG A 95 21.86 4.06 -33.06
CA ARG A 95 21.98 2.67 -33.50
C ARG A 95 23.47 2.38 -33.49
N THR A 96 23.92 1.67 -32.47
CA THR A 96 25.23 1.03 -32.52
C THR A 96 25.10 -0.14 -33.50
N GLY A 97 25.75 0.01 -34.65
CA GLY A 97 25.86 -0.92 -35.78
C GLY A 97 26.43 -0.08 -36.92
N GLU A 98 27.63 -0.28 -37.42
CA GLU A 98 28.52 -1.46 -37.47
C GLU A 98 29.94 -1.12 -37.01
#